data_AF-A0A7C3WYE4-F1
#
_entry.id   AF-A0A7C3WYE4-F1
#
_cell.length_a   1.000
_cell.length_b   1.000
_cell.length_c   1.000
_cell.angle_alpha   90.00
_cell.angle_beta   90.00
_cell.angle_gamma   90.00
#
_symmetry.space_group_name_H-M   'P 1'
#
loop_
_entity.id
_entity.type
_entity.pdbx_description
1 polymer ?
#
loop_
_entity_poly.entity_id
_entity_poly.type
_entity_poly.pdbx_seq_one_letter_code
_entity_poly.pdbx_strand_id
1 'polypeptide(L)'
;MNEIVLILDLDGVITSLNVDWTTVREEVSRRVGFRVESMLEFWEKYFNTELFNLANEIVERYEFESIIKAKPYDDVKIAFQSFNGLIYLASMQSEKVLSIFLQKHGLRDYFKEVLGRERFGSKLRQVRYIIDKEDAGRIIFVDDSRRNISSCQALGIKCILFNRRAGDSLLRLINSLTHLNVKGEIRYNAKIKSQQNTLNSRK
;
A
#
# COMPACT_ATOMS: atom_id res chain seq x y z
N MET A 1 0.23 21.71 14.91
CA MET A 1 0.41 20.25 15.13
C MET A 1 1.16 19.72 13.92
N ASN A 2 2.19 18.91 14.11
CA ASN A 2 2.89 18.30 12.97
C ASN A 2 1.94 17.30 12.29
N GLU A 3 1.63 17.54 11.02
CA GLU A 3 0.71 16.73 10.22
C GLU A 3 1.28 15.33 10.00
N ILE A 4 0.44 14.29 10.11
CA ILE A 4 0.81 12.91 9.77
C ILE A 4 0.40 12.67 8.31
N VAL A 5 1.35 12.20 7.51
CA VAL A 5 1.10 11.72 6.15
C VAL A 5 1.09 10.19 6.15
N LEU A 6 0.00 9.63 5.65
CA LEU A 6 -0.18 8.18 5.48
C LEU A 6 -0.17 7.84 3.98
N ILE A 7 0.82 7.06 3.56
CA ILE A 7 0.95 6.56 2.19
C ILE A 7 0.51 5.10 2.19
N LEU A 8 -0.53 4.79 1.44
CA LEU A 8 -1.14 3.46 1.38
C LEU A 8 -0.89 2.82 0.03
N ASP A 9 -0.68 1.50 0.01
CA ASP A 9 -0.93 0.70 -1.19
C ASP A 9 -2.43 0.43 -1.38
N LEU A 10 -2.82 -0.01 -2.59
CA LEU A 10 -4.19 -0.42 -2.88
C LEU A 10 -4.41 -1.91 -2.60
N ASP A 11 -3.75 -2.77 -3.38
CA ASP A 11 -3.91 -4.22 -3.29
C ASP A 11 -3.29 -4.75 -1.98
N GLY A 12 -3.93 -5.72 -1.35
CA GLY A 12 -3.55 -6.24 -0.03
C GLY A 12 -3.76 -5.29 1.16
N VAL A 13 -4.02 -3.99 0.95
CA VAL A 13 -4.22 -2.99 2.02
C VAL A 13 -5.66 -2.46 2.03
N ILE A 14 -6.11 -1.87 0.95
CA ILE A 14 -7.46 -1.28 0.81
C ILE A 14 -8.44 -2.31 0.24
N THR A 15 -7.98 -3.16 -0.67
CA THR A 15 -8.79 -4.20 -1.31
C THR A 15 -7.92 -5.42 -1.64
N SER A 16 -8.51 -6.44 -2.25
CA SER A 16 -7.79 -7.60 -2.80
C SER A 16 -8.09 -7.69 -4.29
N LEU A 17 -7.07 -7.53 -5.13
CA LEU A 17 -7.16 -7.74 -6.56
C LEU A 17 -6.74 -9.17 -6.84
N ASN A 18 -7.70 -10.01 -7.24
CA ASN A 18 -7.44 -11.39 -7.62
C ASN A 18 -6.95 -11.47 -9.07
N VAL A 19 -5.95 -10.67 -9.42
CA VAL A 19 -5.34 -10.66 -10.76
C VAL A 19 -4.51 -11.94 -10.92
N ASP A 20 -4.74 -12.66 -12.02
CA ASP A 20 -3.88 -13.79 -12.39
C ASP A 20 -2.56 -13.27 -12.98
N TRP A 21 -1.63 -12.96 -12.08
CA TRP A 21 -0.31 -12.46 -12.45
C TRP A 21 0.52 -13.46 -13.26
N THR A 22 0.21 -14.77 -13.21
CA THR A 22 0.89 -15.76 -14.04
C THR A 22 0.50 -15.58 -15.49
N THR A 23 -0.81 -15.57 -15.79
CA THR A 23 -1.33 -15.32 -17.14
C THR A 23 -0.89 -13.95 -17.66
N VAL A 24 -0.94 -12.90 -16.83
CA VAL A 24 -0.47 -11.56 -17.21
C VAL A 24 1.01 -11.58 -17.64
N ARG A 25 1.89 -12.20 -16.85
CA ARG A 25 3.32 -12.27 -17.18
C ARG A 25 3.56 -13.06 -18.47
N GLU A 26 2.82 -14.13 -18.72
CA GLU A 26 2.92 -14.91 -19.95
C GLU A 26 2.50 -14.10 -21.18
N GLU A 27 1.40 -13.36 -21.10
CA GLU A 27 0.95 -12.49 -22.19
C GLU A 27 1.93 -11.35 -22.46
N VAL A 28 2.39 -10.66 -21.42
CA VAL A 28 3.42 -9.62 -21.55
C VAL A 28 4.68 -10.20 -22.17
N SER A 29 5.14 -11.37 -21.70
CA SER A 29 6.35 -12.03 -22.23
C SER A 29 6.25 -12.32 -23.72
N ARG A 30 5.10 -12.84 -24.18
CA ARG A 30 4.84 -13.07 -25.61
C ARG A 30 4.85 -11.76 -26.39
N ARG A 31 4.27 -10.69 -25.83
CA ARG A 31 4.15 -9.40 -26.51
C ARG A 31 5.48 -8.65 -26.66
N VAL A 32 6.36 -8.75 -25.67
CA VAL A 32 7.67 -8.07 -25.64
C VAL A 32 8.80 -8.89 -26.25
N GLY A 33 8.56 -10.18 -26.55
CA GLY A 33 9.51 -11.06 -27.22
C GLY A 33 10.57 -11.70 -26.32
N PHE A 34 10.42 -11.58 -25.00
CA PHE A 34 11.29 -12.24 -24.02
C PHE A 34 10.54 -12.54 -22.72
N ARG A 35 11.07 -13.47 -21.93
CA ARG A 35 10.45 -13.88 -20.66
C ARG A 35 10.51 -12.77 -19.60
N VAL A 36 9.36 -12.45 -19.01
CA VAL A 36 9.21 -11.51 -17.89
C VAL A 36 8.96 -12.29 -16.61
N GLU A 37 9.96 -12.35 -15.74
CA GLU A 37 9.87 -13.05 -14.45
C GLU A 37 9.13 -12.23 -13.38
N SER A 38 9.26 -10.90 -13.43
CA SER A 38 8.71 -9.98 -12.44
C SER A 38 8.20 -8.72 -13.12
N MET A 39 6.90 -8.43 -12.95
CA MET A 39 6.31 -7.19 -13.48
C MET A 39 6.92 -5.95 -12.82
N LEU A 40 7.24 -6.02 -11.52
CA LEU A 40 7.84 -4.89 -10.80
C LEU A 40 9.22 -4.52 -11.37
N GLU A 41 10.06 -5.52 -11.62
CA GLU A 41 11.38 -5.30 -12.24
C GLU A 41 11.25 -4.85 -13.68
N PHE A 42 10.27 -5.39 -14.40
CA PHE A 42 9.96 -4.94 -15.75
C PHE A 42 9.61 -3.45 -15.79
N TRP A 43 8.72 -2.99 -14.89
CA TRP A 43 8.35 -1.58 -14.81
C TRP A 43 9.54 -0.68 -14.50
N GLU A 44 10.37 -1.05 -13.52
CA GLU A 44 11.56 -0.30 -13.15
C GLU A 44 12.55 -0.18 -14.31
N LYS A 45 12.79 -1.30 -15.01
CA LYS A 45 13.79 -1.39 -16.09
C LYS A 45 13.36 -0.67 -17.36
N TYR A 46 12.08 -0.80 -17.74
CA TYR A 46 11.58 -0.33 -19.04
C TYR A 46 10.75 0.95 -18.94
N PHE A 47 10.70 1.60 -17.77
CA PHE A 47 9.94 2.83 -17.57
C PHE A 47 10.19 3.87 -18.69
N ASN A 48 9.13 4.52 -19.17
CA ASN A 48 9.14 5.49 -20.29
C ASN A 48 9.64 4.94 -21.64
N THR A 49 9.55 3.63 -21.86
CA THR A 49 9.83 3.01 -23.18
C THR A 49 8.55 2.50 -23.83
N GLU A 50 8.62 2.18 -25.12
CA GLU A 50 7.52 1.51 -25.83
C GLU A 50 7.17 0.15 -25.20
N LEU A 51 8.17 -0.58 -24.70
CA LEU A 51 7.96 -1.86 -24.00
C LEU A 51 7.13 -1.68 -22.73
N PHE A 52 7.33 -0.57 -22.00
CA PHE A 52 6.49 -0.23 -20.86
C PHE A 52 5.05 0.01 -21.29
N ASN A 53 4.83 0.81 -22.35
CA ASN A 53 3.48 1.11 -22.83
C ASN A 53 2.75 -0.16 -23.29
N LEU A 54 3.42 -1.03 -24.04
CA LEU A 54 2.87 -2.30 -24.51
C LEU A 54 2.45 -3.22 -23.35
N ALA A 55 3.32 -3.38 -22.35
CA ALA A 55 2.98 -4.18 -21.18
C ALA A 55 1.88 -3.52 -20.34
N ASN A 56 1.91 -2.18 -20.22
CA ASN A 56 0.94 -1.40 -19.44
C ASN A 56 -0.48 -1.61 -19.96
N GLU A 57 -0.67 -1.56 -21.28
CA GLU A 57 -1.97 -1.82 -21.92
C GLU A 57 -2.51 -3.21 -21.60
N ILE A 58 -1.66 -4.24 -21.65
CA ILE A 58 -2.05 -5.61 -21.31
C ILE A 58 -2.48 -5.68 -19.84
N VAL A 59 -1.60 -5.23 -18.94
CA VAL A 59 -1.82 -5.33 -17.49
C VAL A 59 -3.05 -4.53 -17.06
N GLU A 60 -3.26 -3.34 -17.61
CA GLU A 60 -4.43 -2.52 -17.31
C GLU A 60 -5.75 -3.26 -17.58
N ARG A 61 -5.83 -4.07 -18.66
CA ARG A 61 -7.05 -4.83 -18.97
C ARG A 61 -7.39 -5.84 -17.87
N TYR A 62 -6.39 -6.62 -17.43
CA TYR A 62 -6.56 -7.61 -16.36
C TYR A 62 -6.88 -6.96 -15.01
N GLU A 63 -6.22 -5.84 -14.72
CA GLU A 63 -6.50 -5.03 -13.54
C GLU A 63 -7.94 -4.49 -13.56
N PHE A 64 -8.40 -3.97 -14.69
CA PHE A 64 -9.76 -3.45 -14.86
C PHE A 64 -10.82 -4.54 -14.65
N GLU A 65 -10.61 -5.75 -15.20
CA GLU A 65 -11.53 -6.88 -14.96
C GLU A 65 -11.63 -7.26 -13.48
N SER A 66 -10.50 -7.18 -12.77
CA SER A 66 -10.41 -7.48 -11.34
C SER A 66 -11.06 -6.39 -10.49
N ILE A 67 -10.79 -5.12 -10.81
CA ILE A 67 -11.22 -3.97 -10.01
C ILE A 67 -12.74 -3.76 -10.05
N ILE A 68 -13.39 -4.11 -11.16
CA ILE A 68 -14.85 -4.02 -11.30
C ILE A 68 -15.54 -4.88 -10.24
N LYS A 69 -14.99 -6.05 -9.93
CA LYS A 69 -15.58 -7.01 -8.97
C LYS A 69 -15.12 -6.75 -7.54
N ALA A 70 -13.99 -6.07 -7.37
CA ALA A 70 -13.39 -5.79 -6.07
C ALA A 70 -14.24 -4.84 -5.22
N LYS A 71 -14.20 -5.06 -3.90
CA LYS A 71 -14.76 -4.19 -2.87
C LYS A 71 -13.64 -3.80 -1.90
N PRO A 72 -13.65 -2.60 -1.32
CA PRO A 72 -12.76 -2.28 -0.22
C PRO A 72 -13.04 -3.22 0.97
N TYR A 73 -12.03 -3.46 1.79
CA TYR A 73 -12.25 -4.12 3.08
C TYR A 73 -13.17 -3.28 3.98
N ASP A 74 -13.97 -3.94 4.82
CA ASP A 74 -15.05 -3.31 5.59
C ASP A 74 -14.59 -2.15 6.51
N ASP A 75 -13.34 -2.19 6.97
CA ASP A 75 -12.79 -1.21 7.90
C ASP A 75 -12.22 0.04 7.21
N VAL A 76 -12.01 0.02 5.89
CA VAL A 76 -11.31 1.08 5.14
C VAL A 76 -11.97 2.44 5.32
N LYS A 77 -13.29 2.52 5.05
CA LYS A 77 -14.00 3.81 5.03
C LYS A 77 -14.02 4.46 6.41
N ILE A 78 -14.33 3.67 7.44
CA ILE A 78 -14.34 4.14 8.83
C ILE A 78 -12.92 4.57 9.25
N ALA A 79 -11.90 3.82 8.85
CA ALA A 79 -10.51 4.18 9.15
C ALA A 79 -10.10 5.51 8.51
N PHE A 80 -10.52 5.78 7.27
CA PHE A 80 -10.24 7.07 6.62
C PHE A 80 -11.01 8.22 7.28
N GLN A 81 -12.27 8.00 7.64
CA GLN A 81 -13.09 9.00 8.34
C GLN A 81 -12.54 9.35 9.73
N SER A 82 -11.88 8.41 10.41
CA SER A 82 -11.30 8.63 11.74
C SER A 82 -9.87 9.20 11.71
N PHE A 83 -9.24 9.28 10.53
CA PHE A 83 -7.87 9.74 10.41
C PHE A 83 -7.80 11.28 10.30
N ASN A 84 -7.05 11.89 11.21
CA ASN A 84 -6.76 13.33 11.16
C ASN A 84 -5.34 13.56 10.62
N GLY A 85 -5.23 13.61 9.28
CA GLY A 85 -3.98 13.79 8.55
C GLY A 85 -4.19 13.65 7.05
N LEU A 86 -3.09 13.60 6.29
CA LEU A 86 -3.15 13.46 4.83
C LEU A 86 -3.01 12.01 4.42
N ILE A 87 -3.87 11.56 3.52
CA ILE A 87 -3.79 10.22 2.94
C ILE A 87 -3.37 10.32 1.48
N TYR A 88 -2.37 9.53 1.11
CA TYR A 88 -1.90 9.32 -0.24
C TYR A 88 -2.10 7.87 -0.65
N LEU A 89 -2.42 7.65 -1.93
CA LEU A 89 -2.38 6.32 -2.52
C LEU A 89 -1.15 6.21 -3.41
N ALA A 90 -0.29 5.23 -3.16
CA ALA A 90 0.84 4.89 -4.00
C ALA A 90 0.72 3.42 -4.40
N SER A 91 0.35 3.16 -5.65
CA SER A 91 0.06 1.82 -6.14
C SER A 91 0.72 1.56 -7.50
N MET A 92 1.07 0.30 -7.76
CA MET A 92 1.58 -0.14 -9.06
C MET A 92 0.47 -0.47 -10.06
N GLN A 93 -0.79 -0.32 -9.69
CA GLN A 93 -1.93 -0.35 -10.62
C GLN A 93 -1.95 0.89 -11.51
N SER A 94 -2.67 0.80 -12.64
CA SER A 94 -2.85 1.91 -13.57
C SER A 94 -3.66 3.04 -12.94
N GLU A 95 -3.34 4.30 -13.24
CA GLU A 95 -4.09 5.44 -12.67
C GLU A 95 -5.56 5.42 -13.04
N LYS A 96 -5.87 4.94 -14.24
CA LYS A 96 -7.24 4.75 -14.70
C LYS A 96 -7.98 3.73 -13.84
N VAL A 97 -7.37 2.57 -13.57
CA VAL A 97 -7.92 1.53 -12.69
C VAL A 97 -8.13 2.07 -11.28
N LEU A 98 -7.15 2.78 -10.72
CA LEU A 98 -7.22 3.40 -9.40
C LEU A 98 -8.40 4.38 -9.33
N SER A 99 -8.52 5.26 -10.32
CA SER A 99 -9.58 6.27 -10.38
C SER A 99 -10.97 5.63 -10.41
N ILE A 100 -11.17 4.59 -11.25
CA ILE A 100 -12.45 3.88 -11.34
C ILE A 100 -12.83 3.25 -10.00
N PHE A 101 -11.90 2.55 -9.35
CA PHE A 101 -12.16 1.93 -8.05
C PHE A 101 -12.57 2.95 -6.99
N LEU A 102 -11.76 4.00 -6.84
CA LEU A 102 -11.95 5.00 -5.80
C LEU A 102 -13.24 5.79 -6.00
N GLN A 103 -13.59 6.13 -7.24
CA GLN A 103 -14.86 6.80 -7.54
C GLN A 103 -16.05 5.90 -7.26
N LYS A 104 -16.01 4.65 -7.74
CA LYS A 104 -17.10 3.67 -7.55
C LYS A 104 -17.46 3.46 -6.08
N HIS A 105 -16.47 3.49 -5.19
CA HIS A 105 -16.64 3.22 -3.76
C HIS A 105 -16.68 4.49 -2.90
N GLY A 106 -16.68 5.68 -3.51
CA GLY A 106 -16.72 6.96 -2.78
C GLY A 106 -15.51 7.16 -1.86
N LEU A 107 -14.33 6.70 -2.28
CA LEU A 107 -13.08 6.79 -1.54
C LEU A 107 -12.14 7.88 -2.07
N ARG A 108 -12.39 8.42 -3.27
CA ARG A 108 -11.49 9.38 -3.94
C ARG A 108 -11.17 10.59 -3.08
N ASP A 109 -12.17 11.13 -2.38
CA ASP A 109 -12.06 12.41 -1.66
C ASP A 109 -11.23 12.33 -0.38
N TYR A 110 -10.92 11.12 0.10
CA TYR A 110 -10.01 10.93 1.24
C TYR A 110 -8.54 11.11 0.85
N PHE A 111 -8.21 10.99 -0.44
CA PHE A 111 -6.83 11.04 -0.91
C PHE A 111 -6.46 12.44 -1.39
N LYS A 112 -5.40 13.00 -0.80
CA LYS A 112 -4.75 14.22 -1.29
C LYS A 112 -4.24 14.02 -2.71
N GLU A 113 -3.58 12.89 -2.97
CA GLU A 113 -3.17 12.48 -4.32
C GLU A 113 -3.17 10.96 -4.47
N VAL A 114 -3.33 10.52 -5.71
CA VAL A 114 -3.29 9.12 -6.12
C VAL A 114 -2.19 8.97 -7.16
N LEU A 115 -1.24 8.07 -6.92
CA LEU A 115 -0.06 7.84 -7.75
C LEU A 115 -0.12 6.43 -8.34
N GLY A 116 -0.25 6.32 -9.65
CA GLY A 116 -0.15 5.05 -10.38
C GLY A 116 1.24 4.80 -10.94
N ARG A 117 1.42 3.66 -11.61
CA ARG A 117 2.71 3.24 -12.18
C ARG A 117 3.19 4.13 -13.32
N GLU A 118 2.28 4.73 -14.09
CA GLU A 118 2.57 5.45 -15.33
C GLU A 118 3.40 6.70 -15.08
N ARG A 119 3.25 7.33 -13.91
CA ARG A 119 4.01 8.53 -13.54
C ARG A 119 5.40 8.24 -12.96
N PHE A 120 5.64 7.03 -12.44
CA PHE A 120 6.82 6.78 -11.60
C PHE A 120 7.60 5.50 -11.95
N GLY A 121 6.96 4.48 -12.50
CA GLY A 121 7.55 3.19 -12.85
C GLY A 121 7.97 2.32 -11.67
N SER A 122 7.90 2.82 -10.43
CA SER A 122 8.28 2.08 -9.23
C SER A 122 7.63 2.66 -7.97
N LYS A 123 7.37 1.79 -6.99
CA LYS A 123 6.86 2.19 -5.68
C LYS A 123 7.84 3.11 -4.95
N LEU A 124 9.14 2.85 -5.05
CA LEU A 124 10.18 3.65 -4.41
C LEU A 124 10.16 5.11 -4.87
N ARG A 125 9.99 5.34 -6.19
CA ARG A 125 9.88 6.71 -6.74
C ARG A 125 8.57 7.40 -6.32
N GLN A 126 7.46 6.67 -6.23
CA GLN A 126 6.19 7.22 -5.72
C GLN A 126 6.33 7.71 -4.27
N VAL A 127 6.92 6.88 -3.40
CA VAL A 127 7.12 7.23 -1.98
C VAL A 127 8.08 8.41 -1.84
N ARG A 128 9.22 8.41 -2.57
CA ARG A 128 10.16 9.55 -2.57
C ARG A 128 9.49 10.85 -2.98
N TYR A 129 8.70 10.84 -4.05
CA TYR A 129 7.97 12.03 -4.49
C TYR A 129 7.07 12.62 -3.40
N ILE A 130 6.40 11.78 -2.59
CA ILE A 130 5.57 12.26 -1.48
C ILE A 130 6.45 12.83 -0.36
N ILE A 131 7.57 12.18 -0.03
CA ILE A 131 8.52 12.67 0.99
C ILE A 131 9.05 14.05 0.59
N ASP A 132 9.47 14.22 -0.66
CA ASP A 132 10.05 15.48 -1.16
C ASP A 132 9.01 16.61 -1.24
N LYS A 133 7.73 16.25 -1.38
CA LYS A 133 6.61 17.19 -1.54
C LYS A 133 6.04 17.67 -0.20
N GLU A 134 6.11 16.85 0.84
CA GLU A 134 5.42 17.11 2.11
C GLU A 134 6.40 17.53 3.20
N ASP A 135 6.19 18.74 3.75
CA ASP A 135 6.83 19.17 5.00
C ASP A 135 6.05 18.62 6.21
N ALA A 136 6.06 17.29 6.34
CA ALA A 136 5.31 16.57 7.36
C ALA A 136 6.24 16.08 8.48
N GLY A 137 5.86 16.33 9.74
CA GLY A 137 6.65 15.84 10.87
C GLY A 137 6.63 14.31 11.03
N ARG A 138 5.71 13.61 10.35
CA ARG A 138 5.71 12.14 10.33
C ARG A 138 5.09 11.58 9.04
N ILE A 139 5.88 10.83 8.29
CA ILE A 139 5.44 10.09 7.10
C ILE A 139 5.46 8.59 7.39
N ILE A 140 4.37 7.90 7.05
CA ILE A 140 4.19 6.47 7.28
C ILE A 140 3.75 5.81 5.98
N PHE A 141 4.49 4.80 5.56
CA PHE A 141 4.15 3.98 4.40
C PHE A 141 3.61 2.62 4.83
N VAL A 142 2.51 2.18 4.22
CA VAL A 142 1.80 0.94 4.51
C VAL A 142 1.61 0.15 3.23
N ASP A 143 2.15 -1.07 3.19
CA ASP A 143 2.17 -1.91 2.00
C ASP A 143 2.24 -3.38 2.44
N ASP A 144 1.65 -4.28 1.67
CA ASP A 144 1.63 -5.72 1.99
C ASP A 144 2.88 -6.46 1.44
N SER A 145 3.63 -5.82 0.56
CA SER A 145 4.84 -6.37 -0.05
C SER A 145 6.08 -6.14 0.80
N ARG A 146 6.70 -7.24 1.26
CA ARG A 146 8.00 -7.21 1.93
C ARG A 146 9.10 -6.53 1.11
N ARG A 147 9.05 -6.63 -0.22
CA ARG A 147 10.00 -5.96 -1.12
C ARG A 147 9.87 -4.44 -1.02
N ASN A 148 8.64 -3.94 -1.06
CA ASN A 148 8.36 -2.50 -0.95
C ASN A 148 8.76 -1.96 0.43
N ILE A 149 8.46 -2.71 1.50
CA ILE A 149 8.87 -2.33 2.87
C ILE A 149 10.39 -2.28 3.01
N SER A 150 11.12 -3.28 2.50
CA SER A 150 12.59 -3.29 2.54
C SER A 150 13.18 -2.09 1.78
N SER A 151 12.57 -1.72 0.65
CA SER A 151 13.02 -0.58 -0.16
C SER A 151 12.72 0.76 0.52
N CYS A 152 11.57 0.86 1.19
CA CYS A 152 11.13 2.04 1.93
C CYS A 152 12.03 2.36 3.14
N GLN A 153 12.60 1.36 3.81
CA GLN A 153 13.45 1.58 4.99
C GLN A 153 14.66 2.47 4.69
N ALA A 154 15.18 2.44 3.46
CA ALA A 154 16.28 3.29 3.01
C ALA A 154 15.90 4.79 2.91
N LEU A 155 14.62 5.14 3.01
CA LEU A 155 14.12 6.52 2.91
C LEU A 155 13.98 7.23 4.26
N GLY A 156 14.30 6.56 5.38
CA GLY A 156 14.25 7.17 6.71
C GLY A 156 12.83 7.41 7.26
N ILE A 157 11.79 6.88 6.61
CA ILE A 157 10.40 6.97 7.08
C ILE A 157 9.95 5.69 7.80
N LYS A 158 8.81 5.76 8.49
CA LYS A 158 8.21 4.57 9.10
C LYS A 158 7.52 3.73 8.03
N CYS A 159 7.96 2.49 7.84
CA CYS A 159 7.35 1.54 6.90
C CYS A 159 6.67 0.41 7.68
N ILE A 160 5.43 0.05 7.31
CA ILE A 160 4.62 -0.96 8.00
C ILE A 160 4.21 -2.03 7.00
N LEU A 161 4.73 -3.25 7.22
CA LEU A 161 4.25 -4.43 6.51
C LEU A 161 2.84 -4.75 7.00
N PHE A 162 1.88 -4.71 6.09
CA PHE A 162 0.46 -4.88 6.40
C PHE A 162 -0.04 -6.22 5.88
N ASN A 163 -0.64 -7.04 6.74
CA ASN A 163 -1.07 -8.38 6.38
C ASN A 163 -2.53 -8.64 6.78
N ARG A 164 -3.43 -8.42 5.83
CA ARG A 164 -4.87 -8.71 5.97
C ARG A 164 -5.14 -10.16 6.39
N ARG A 165 -4.34 -11.12 5.91
CA ARG A 165 -4.50 -12.55 6.26
C ARG A 165 -4.08 -12.86 7.70
N ALA A 166 -3.15 -12.09 8.25
CA ALA A 166 -2.80 -12.14 9.68
C ALA A 166 -3.79 -11.36 10.56
N GLY A 167 -4.82 -10.78 9.95
CA GLY A 167 -5.90 -10.07 10.63
C GLY A 167 -5.67 -8.58 10.77
N ASP A 168 -4.66 -7.97 10.12
CA ASP A 168 -4.42 -6.54 10.20
C ASP A 168 -5.62 -5.70 9.75
N SER A 169 -5.81 -4.56 10.42
CA SER A 169 -6.92 -3.64 10.20
C SER A 169 -6.39 -2.22 10.10
N LEU A 170 -6.82 -1.50 9.05
CA LEU A 170 -6.49 -0.09 8.85
C LEU A 170 -7.05 0.76 9.97
N LEU A 171 -8.24 0.44 10.48
CA LEU A 171 -8.83 1.16 11.61
C LEU A 171 -7.96 1.02 12.86
N ARG A 172 -7.52 -0.20 13.19
CA ARG A 172 -6.63 -0.42 14.35
C ARG A 172 -5.27 0.24 14.15
N LEU A 173 -4.72 0.18 12.94
CA LEU A 173 -3.48 0.86 12.58
C LEU A 173 -3.61 2.36 12.84
N ILE A 174 -4.62 3.01 12.25
CA ILE A 174 -4.85 4.45 12.35
C ILE A 174 -5.09 4.87 13.80
N ASN A 175 -5.89 4.13 14.57
CA ASN A 175 -6.08 4.40 16.00
C ASN A 175 -4.75 4.32 16.78
N SER A 176 -3.86 3.38 16.44
CA SER A 176 -2.54 3.31 17.08
C SER A 176 -1.65 4.51 16.75
N LEU A 177 -1.84 5.15 15.59
CA LEU A 177 -1.09 6.33 15.19
C LEU A 177 -1.57 7.58 15.92
N THR A 178 -2.88 7.73 16.12
CA THR A 178 -3.47 8.87 16.83
C THR A 178 -3.18 8.84 18.32
N HIS A 179 -3.14 7.66 18.95
CA HIS A 179 -2.75 7.51 20.36
C HIS A 179 -1.26 7.83 20.63
N LEU A 180 -0.40 7.77 19.61
CA LEU A 180 1.00 8.19 19.74
C LEU A 180 1.15 9.72 19.80
N ASN A 181 0.19 10.50 19.30
CA ASN A 181 0.21 11.96 19.39
C ASN A 181 -0.25 12.48 20.77
N VAL A 182 -0.93 11.64 21.57
CA VAL A 182 -1.36 11.98 22.94
C VAL A 182 -0.29 11.62 23.98
N LYS A 183 0.64 10.71 23.64
CA LYS A 183 1.70 10.27 24.53
C LYS A 183 3.06 10.64 23.97
N GLY A 184 3.47 11.89 24.20
CA GLY A 184 4.87 12.14 24.53
C GLY A 184 5.22 11.19 25.68
N GLU A 185 6.13 10.24 25.41
CA GLU A 185 6.55 9.17 26.31
C GLU A 185 5.46 8.16 26.72
N ILE A 186 5.61 6.90 26.29
CA ILE A 186 5.57 5.72 27.16
C ILE A 186 6.11 4.54 26.34
N ARG A 187 7.23 4.00 26.83
CA ARG A 187 7.87 2.77 26.35
C ARG A 187 6.86 1.62 26.39
N TYR A 188 6.67 0.93 25.27
CA TYR A 188 5.88 -0.29 25.22
C TYR A 188 6.69 -1.43 25.82
N ASN A 189 6.48 -1.72 27.11
CA ASN A 189 7.05 -2.89 27.77
C ASN A 189 6.34 -4.16 27.28
N ALA A 190 7.02 -4.94 26.44
CA ALA A 190 6.70 -6.32 26.18
C ALA A 190 6.97 -7.15 27.44
N LYS A 191 5.97 -7.31 28.31
CA LYS A 191 6.00 -8.32 29.40
C LYS A 191 4.62 -8.60 30.00
N ILE A 192 3.68 -9.08 29.20
CA ILE A 192 2.51 -9.82 29.72
C ILE A 192 2.28 -11.04 28.84
N LYS A 193 3.10 -12.08 29.07
CA LYS A 193 2.75 -13.48 28.73
C LYS A 193 3.54 -14.53 29.54
N SER A 194 4.26 -14.15 30.60
CA SER A 194 5.07 -15.09 31.41
C SER A 194 4.70 -15.14 32.90
N GLN A 195 3.55 -14.62 33.33
CA GLN A 195 3.12 -14.71 34.75
C GLN A 195 1.79 -15.43 34.98
N GLN A 196 1.13 -15.93 33.94
CA GLN A 196 -0.07 -16.80 34.11
C GLN A 196 0.26 -18.30 34.20
N ASN A 197 1.52 -18.71 34.03
CA ASN A 197 1.94 -20.13 34.14
C ASN A 197 2.57 -20.52 35.49
N THR A 198 2.57 -19.65 36.50
CA THR A 198 3.14 -19.96 37.84
C THR A 198 2.12 -19.96 38.98
N LEU A 199 0.82 -19.82 38.69
CA LEU A 199 -0.24 -19.83 39.71
C LEU A 199 -1.16 -21.08 39.66
N ASN A 200 -0.98 -21.98 38.70
CA ASN A 200 -1.74 -23.24 38.59
C ASN A 200 -0.94 -24.49 38.94
N SER A 201 0.23 -24.36 39.58
CA SER A 201 1.02 -25.51 40.07
C SER A 201 1.12 -25.60 41.60
N ARG A 202 0.32 -24.80 42.34
CA ARG A 202 0.15 -24.96 43.79
C ARG A 202 -1.30 -24.68 44.19
N LYS A 203 -2.16 -25.68 44.00
CA LYS A 203 -3.27 -26.03 44.88
C LYS A 203 -3.78 -27.42 44.50
#